data_AF-A0A9D1G0C5-F1
#
_entry.id   AF-A0A9D1G0C5-F1
#
_cell.length_a   1.000
_cell.length_b   1.000
_cell.length_c   1.000
_cell.angle_alpha   90.00
_cell.angle_beta   90.00
_cell.angle_gamma   90.00
#
_symmetry.space_group_name_H-M   'P 1'
#
loop_
_entity.id
_entity.type
_entity.pdbx_description
1 polymer ?
#
loop_
_entity_poly.entity_id
_entity_poly.type
_entity_poly.pdbx_seq_one_letter_code
_entity_poly.pdbx_strand_id
1 'polypeptide(L)'
;IGGEVAASNLKWLLIPIGMLIGYFIVTAEPAVHVLNKQVEEISAGAISAKSMNLSLSLGVAVSVGIAMLRVLMGIPIYYFLVPGYAIALALGFFVPNMFTAIAFDSGGVASGPMTATFLLPFAMGACEAVGGDILMDAFGVVAMVAMTPLITIQIMGFVSKRRMQAAERVLLIDVDALADRFVYYDEDEEGSGA
;
A
#
# COMPACT_ATOMS: atom_id res chain seq x y z
N ILE A 1 -3.27 -12.41 -24.73
CA ILE A 1 -1.95 -11.85 -24.30
C ILE A 1 -1.33 -12.70 -23.20
N GLY A 2 -1.96 -12.85 -22.03
CA GLY A 2 -1.37 -13.65 -20.93
C GLY A 2 -1.04 -15.09 -21.33
N GLY A 3 -1.93 -15.76 -22.07
CA GLY A 3 -1.69 -17.12 -22.56
C GLY A 3 -0.52 -17.23 -23.53
N GLU A 4 -0.44 -16.34 -24.52
CA GLU A 4 0.68 -16.29 -25.47
C GLU A 4 2.03 -16.11 -24.76
N VAL A 5 2.09 -15.22 -23.77
CA VAL A 5 3.32 -15.00 -22.99
C VAL A 5 3.67 -16.25 -22.18
N ALA A 6 2.69 -16.85 -21.50
CA ALA A 6 2.90 -18.02 -20.65
C ALA A 6 3.27 -19.30 -21.44
N ALA A 7 2.75 -19.45 -22.66
CA ALA A 7 3.08 -20.56 -23.56
C ALA A 7 4.45 -20.40 -24.25
N SER A 8 5.02 -19.19 -24.27
CA SER A 8 6.30 -18.90 -24.92
C SER A 8 7.51 -19.37 -24.10
N ASN A 9 8.67 -19.47 -24.76
CA ASN A 9 9.97 -19.67 -24.09
C ASN A 9 10.32 -18.54 -23.10
N LEU A 10 9.64 -17.40 -23.19
CA LEU A 10 9.82 -16.22 -22.34
C LEU A 10 8.71 -16.11 -21.28
N LYS A 11 8.12 -17.23 -20.83
CA LYS A 11 7.05 -17.25 -19.81
C LYS A 11 7.32 -16.42 -18.55
N TRP A 12 8.58 -16.23 -18.18
CA TRP A 12 8.99 -15.37 -17.06
C TRP A 12 8.68 -13.89 -17.26
N LEU A 13 8.52 -13.44 -18.52
CA LEU A 13 8.08 -12.08 -18.86
C LEU A 13 6.64 -11.80 -18.39
N LEU A 14 5.87 -12.85 -18.08
CA LEU A 14 4.54 -12.72 -17.49
C LEU A 14 4.57 -11.90 -16.19
N ILE A 15 5.62 -12.07 -15.37
CA ILE A 15 5.78 -11.37 -14.09
C ILE A 15 5.91 -9.85 -14.27
N PRO A 16 6.94 -9.31 -14.96
CA PRO A 16 7.07 -7.87 -15.13
C PRO A 16 5.92 -7.24 -15.94
N ILE A 17 5.33 -7.96 -16.90
CA ILE A 17 4.12 -7.48 -17.60
C ILE A 17 2.95 -7.36 -16.62
N GLY A 18 2.72 -8.39 -15.79
CA GLY A 18 1.70 -8.36 -14.74
C GLY A 18 1.93 -7.20 -13.76
N MET A 19 3.18 -6.98 -13.33
CA MET A 19 3.52 -5.85 -12.45
C MET A 19 3.20 -4.49 -13.10
N LEU A 20 3.52 -4.31 -14.37
CA LEU A 20 3.20 -3.08 -15.11
C LEU A 20 1.69 -2.88 -15.22
N ILE A 21 0.94 -3.93 -15.56
CA ILE A 21 -0.53 -3.88 -15.57
C ILE A 21 -1.04 -3.49 -14.17
N GLY A 22 -0.56 -4.16 -13.12
CA GLY A 22 -0.92 -3.88 -11.72
C GLY A 22 -0.67 -2.44 -11.30
N TYR A 23 0.45 -1.84 -11.73
CA TYR A 23 0.73 -0.43 -11.48
C TYR A 23 -0.29 0.50 -12.16
N PHE A 24 -0.53 0.27 -13.47
CA PHE A 24 -1.37 1.15 -14.27
C PHE A 24 -2.86 0.99 -13.98
N ILE A 25 -3.36 -0.19 -13.61
CA ILE A 25 -4.78 -0.35 -13.25
C ILE A 25 -5.14 0.48 -12.03
N VAL A 26 -4.27 0.53 -11.01
CA VAL A 26 -4.51 1.36 -9.81
C VAL A 26 -4.46 2.84 -10.18
N THR A 27 -3.47 3.23 -10.99
CA THR A 27 -3.35 4.62 -11.46
C THR A 27 -4.47 5.02 -12.42
N ALA A 28 -5.18 4.08 -13.03
CA ALA A 28 -6.28 4.35 -13.96
C ALA A 28 -7.67 4.24 -13.32
N GLU A 29 -7.79 3.54 -12.19
CA GLU A 29 -9.05 3.30 -11.50
C GLU A 29 -9.61 4.60 -10.89
N PRO A 30 -10.76 5.13 -11.36
CA PRO A 30 -11.31 6.40 -10.87
C PRO A 30 -11.67 6.33 -9.37
N ALA A 31 -12.15 5.18 -8.90
CA ALA A 31 -12.48 4.99 -7.50
C ALA A 31 -11.26 5.16 -6.56
N VAL A 32 -10.07 4.75 -7.00
CA VAL A 32 -8.81 4.98 -6.27
C VAL A 32 -8.53 6.48 -6.13
N HIS A 33 -8.83 7.29 -7.14
CA HIS A 33 -8.60 8.73 -7.09
C HIS A 33 -9.52 9.43 -6.10
N VAL A 34 -10.79 8.99 -6.05
CA VAL A 34 -11.77 9.50 -5.09
C VAL A 34 -11.33 9.17 -3.66
N LEU A 35 -10.97 7.91 -3.42
CA LEU A 35 -10.43 7.45 -2.13
C LEU A 35 -9.19 8.26 -1.72
N ASN A 36 -8.21 8.43 -2.62
CA ASN A 36 -6.99 9.16 -2.29
C ASN A 36 -7.26 10.62 -1.90
N LYS A 37 -8.22 11.28 -2.55
CA LYS A 37 -8.66 12.63 -2.18
C LYS A 37 -9.35 12.65 -0.83
N GLN A 38 -10.23 11.69 -0.56
CA GLN A 38 -10.88 11.55 0.75
C GLN A 38 -9.85 11.38 1.86
N VAL A 39 -8.81 10.57 1.64
CA VAL A 39 -7.71 10.39 2.61
C VAL A 39 -6.92 11.67 2.82
N GLU A 40 -6.62 12.42 1.75
CA GLU A 40 -5.94 13.70 1.86
C GLU A 40 -6.77 14.72 2.66
N GLU A 41 -8.08 14.79 2.42
CA GLU A 41 -9.00 15.67 3.15
C GLU A 41 -9.12 15.30 4.63
N ILE A 42 -9.35 14.02 4.95
CA ILE A 42 -9.51 13.57 6.36
C ILE A 42 -8.19 13.56 7.14
N SER A 43 -7.05 13.50 6.44
CA SER A 43 -5.72 13.63 7.05
C SER A 43 -5.24 15.08 7.18
N ALA A 44 -6.09 16.07 6.84
CA ALA A 44 -5.74 17.48 6.80
C ALA A 44 -4.47 17.76 5.98
N GLY A 45 -4.27 17.02 4.89
CA GLY A 45 -3.10 17.12 4.01
C GLY A 45 -1.84 16.43 4.54
N ALA A 46 -1.87 15.76 5.69
CA ALA A 46 -0.71 15.01 6.21
C ALA A 46 -0.30 13.86 5.27
N ILE A 47 -1.25 13.31 4.51
CA ILE A 47 -1.02 12.30 3.48
C ILE A 47 -1.49 12.86 2.15
N SER A 48 -0.56 13.12 1.23
CA SER A 48 -0.94 13.56 -0.12
C SER A 48 -1.59 12.42 -0.92
N ALA A 49 -2.60 12.74 -1.73
CA ALA A 49 -3.21 11.76 -2.64
C ALA A 49 -2.17 11.11 -3.56
N LYS A 50 -1.12 11.85 -3.94
CA LYS A 50 -0.01 11.34 -4.77
C LYS A 50 0.80 10.26 -4.03
N SER A 51 1.12 10.47 -2.76
CA SER A 51 1.85 9.48 -1.96
C SER A 51 1.04 8.20 -1.76
N MET A 52 -0.26 8.34 -1.54
CA MET A 52 -1.17 7.21 -1.41
C MET A 52 -1.30 6.43 -2.72
N ASN A 53 -1.52 7.13 -3.85
CA ASN A 53 -1.59 6.49 -5.17
C ASN A 53 -0.30 5.74 -5.50
N LEU A 54 0.86 6.36 -5.29
CA LEU A 54 2.15 5.72 -5.55
C LEU A 54 2.34 4.45 -4.72
N SER A 55 2.02 4.51 -3.42
CA SER A 55 2.15 3.35 -2.54
C SER A 55 1.20 2.22 -2.91
N LEU A 56 -0.05 2.54 -3.25
CA LEU A 56 -1.03 1.55 -3.70
C LEU A 56 -0.60 0.92 -5.02
N SER A 57 -0.19 1.73 -6.00
CA SER A 57 0.23 1.27 -7.32
C SER A 57 1.47 0.38 -7.23
N LEU A 58 2.47 0.74 -6.41
CA LEU A 58 3.65 -0.09 -6.18
C LEU A 58 3.32 -1.39 -5.45
N GLY A 59 2.48 -1.31 -4.41
CA GLY A 59 2.04 -2.49 -3.67
C GLY A 59 1.32 -3.49 -4.57
N VAL A 60 0.33 -3.02 -5.33
CA VAL A 60 -0.44 -3.85 -6.26
C VAL A 60 0.45 -4.39 -7.37
N ALA A 61 1.37 -3.59 -7.91
CA ALA A 61 2.35 -4.08 -8.88
C ALA A 61 3.13 -5.29 -8.35
N VAL A 62 3.71 -5.19 -7.15
CA VAL A 62 4.43 -6.30 -6.51
C VAL A 62 3.52 -7.51 -6.26
N SER A 63 2.32 -7.27 -5.74
CA SER A 63 1.34 -8.32 -5.48
C SER A 63 0.93 -9.08 -6.74
N VAL A 64 0.70 -8.37 -7.84
CA VAL A 64 0.40 -8.98 -9.14
C VAL A 64 1.61 -9.74 -9.69
N GLY A 65 2.82 -9.22 -9.52
CA GLY A 65 4.04 -9.96 -9.88
C GLY A 65 4.14 -11.29 -9.14
N ILE A 66 3.89 -11.29 -7.82
CA ILE A 66 3.83 -12.51 -7.00
C ILE A 66 2.70 -13.41 -7.48
N ALA A 67 1.53 -12.86 -7.83
CA ALA A 67 0.41 -13.66 -8.33
C ALA A 67 0.72 -14.31 -9.68
N MET A 68 1.44 -13.64 -10.59
CA MET A 68 1.91 -14.23 -11.85
C MET A 68 2.98 -15.30 -11.63
N LEU A 69 3.90 -15.09 -10.68
CA LEU A 69 4.81 -16.15 -10.25
C LEU A 69 4.04 -17.38 -9.75
N ARG A 70 2.96 -17.14 -9.00
CA ARG A 70 2.09 -18.17 -8.45
C ARG A 70 1.40 -18.99 -9.55
N VAL A 71 0.87 -18.33 -10.58
CA VAL A 71 0.29 -18.96 -11.78
C VAL A 71 1.32 -19.87 -12.47
N LEU A 72 2.57 -19.41 -12.64
CA LEU A 72 3.61 -20.22 -13.29
C LEU A 72 4.07 -21.42 -12.47
N MET A 73 4.04 -21.31 -11.14
CA MET A 73 4.58 -22.30 -10.21
C MET A 73 3.52 -23.24 -9.62
N GLY A 74 2.23 -22.94 -9.80
CA GLY A 74 1.13 -23.70 -9.20
C GLY A 74 1.11 -23.63 -7.66
N ILE A 75 1.62 -22.55 -7.06
CA ILE A 75 1.69 -22.43 -5.60
C ILE A 75 0.29 -22.09 -5.06
N PRO A 76 -0.21 -22.81 -4.04
CA PRO A 76 -1.53 -22.53 -3.48
C PRO A 76 -1.65 -21.12 -2.91
N ILE A 77 -2.80 -20.48 -3.14
CA ILE A 77 -3.04 -19.09 -2.72
C ILE A 77 -3.01 -18.88 -1.20
N TYR A 78 -3.37 -19.90 -0.42
CA TYR A 78 -3.48 -19.77 1.03
C TYR A 78 -2.14 -19.42 1.70
N TYR A 79 -1.00 -19.79 1.09
CA TYR A 79 0.33 -19.41 1.55
C TYR A 79 0.59 -17.89 1.52
N PHE A 80 -0.24 -17.13 0.81
CA PHE A 80 -0.14 -15.68 0.73
C PHE A 80 -1.27 -15.00 1.48
N LEU A 81 -2.51 -15.48 1.33
CA LEU A 81 -3.67 -14.86 1.97
C LEU A 81 -3.63 -15.00 3.49
N VAL A 82 -3.35 -16.19 4.02
CA VAL A 82 -3.34 -16.40 5.48
C VAL A 82 -2.31 -15.51 6.17
N PRO A 83 -1.01 -15.51 5.78
CA PRO A 83 -0.05 -14.61 6.41
C PRO A 83 -0.32 -13.14 6.08
N GLY A 84 -0.80 -12.81 4.88
CA GLY A 84 -1.09 -11.42 4.51
C GLY A 84 -2.22 -10.82 5.35
N TYR A 85 -3.31 -11.55 5.57
CA TYR A 85 -4.37 -11.12 6.50
C TYR A 85 -3.91 -11.12 7.95
N ALA A 86 -3.09 -12.09 8.38
CA ALA A 86 -2.52 -12.08 9.73
C ALA A 86 -1.66 -10.83 9.97
N ILE A 87 -0.82 -10.44 9.00
CA ILE A 87 -0.02 -9.22 9.03
C ILE A 87 -0.92 -7.99 9.05
N ALA A 88 -1.94 -7.93 8.19
CA ALA A 88 -2.89 -6.82 8.16
C ALA A 88 -3.62 -6.64 9.50
N LEU A 89 -4.05 -7.73 10.14
CA LEU A 89 -4.70 -7.68 11.45
C LEU A 89 -3.70 -7.26 12.54
N ALA A 90 -2.47 -7.79 12.51
CA ALA A 90 -1.43 -7.43 13.46
C ALA A 90 -1.05 -5.94 13.35
N LEU A 91 -0.90 -5.41 12.14
CA LEU A 91 -0.62 -3.99 11.90
C LEU A 91 -1.74 -3.09 12.43
N GLY A 92 -2.99 -3.56 12.41
CA GLY A 92 -4.16 -2.80 12.87
C GLY A 92 -4.06 -2.38 14.33
N PHE A 93 -3.32 -3.12 15.16
CA PHE A 93 -3.08 -2.76 16.56
C PHE A 93 -2.06 -1.61 16.75
N PHE A 94 -1.23 -1.32 15.74
CA PHE A 94 -0.13 -0.34 15.85
C PHE A 94 -0.41 0.98 15.10
N VAL A 95 -1.39 0.96 14.19
CA VAL A 95 -1.72 2.06 13.27
C VAL A 95 -3.05 2.71 13.69
N PRO A 96 -3.25 4.03 13.50
CA PRO A 96 -4.51 4.68 13.84
C PRO A 96 -5.71 4.07 13.09
N ASN A 97 -6.86 3.96 13.75
CA ASN A 97 -8.10 3.35 13.21
C ASN A 97 -8.52 3.91 11.84
N MET A 98 -8.23 5.18 11.57
CA MET A 98 -8.48 5.82 10.28
C MET A 98 -7.78 5.06 9.13
N PHE A 99 -6.49 4.74 9.26
CA PHE A 99 -5.77 4.02 8.20
C PHE A 99 -6.27 2.60 8.04
N THR A 100 -6.62 1.93 9.13
CA THR A 100 -7.21 0.58 9.06
C THR A 100 -8.54 0.62 8.30
N ALA A 101 -9.41 1.58 8.60
CA ALA A 101 -10.69 1.75 7.90
C ALA A 101 -10.50 2.06 6.41
N ILE A 102 -9.61 3.00 6.08
CA ILE A 102 -9.23 3.30 4.69
C ILE A 102 -8.72 2.03 4.01
N ALA A 103 -7.84 1.27 4.66
CA ALA A 103 -7.21 0.11 4.06
C ALA A 103 -8.22 -0.98 3.67
N PHE A 104 -9.26 -1.18 4.49
CA PHE A 104 -10.36 -2.10 4.18
C PHE A 104 -11.25 -1.61 3.03
N ASP A 105 -11.59 -0.32 2.97
CA ASP A 105 -12.35 0.28 1.86
C ASP A 105 -11.56 0.20 0.53
N SER A 106 -10.26 0.47 0.64
CA SER A 106 -9.31 0.44 -0.48
C SER A 106 -9.15 -0.96 -1.09
N GLY A 107 -9.33 -2.02 -0.30
CA GLY A 107 -9.25 -3.39 -0.78
C GLY A 107 -10.23 -3.67 -1.91
N GLY A 108 -11.51 -3.33 -1.69
CA GLY A 108 -12.56 -3.46 -2.69
C GLY A 108 -12.32 -2.57 -3.91
N VAL A 109 -11.88 -1.33 -3.66
CA VAL A 109 -11.56 -0.35 -4.71
C VAL A 109 -10.41 -0.81 -5.61
N ALA A 110 -9.33 -1.36 -5.05
CA ALA A 110 -8.19 -1.86 -5.83
C ALA A 110 -8.56 -3.09 -6.69
N SER A 111 -9.47 -3.93 -6.20
CA SER A 111 -10.05 -5.04 -6.97
C SER A 111 -11.21 -4.62 -7.89
N GLY A 112 -11.30 -3.33 -8.22
CA GLY A 112 -12.40 -2.73 -8.96
C GLY A 112 -12.52 -3.13 -10.44
N PRO A 113 -13.35 -2.40 -11.21
CA PRO A 113 -13.64 -2.69 -12.61
C PRO A 113 -12.40 -2.76 -13.50
N MET A 114 -11.35 -1.97 -13.24
CA MET A 114 -10.11 -2.03 -14.03
C MET A 114 -9.35 -3.37 -13.83
N THR A 115 -9.37 -3.91 -12.61
CA THR A 115 -8.83 -5.23 -12.30
C THR A 115 -9.61 -6.33 -13.01
N ALA A 116 -10.94 -6.26 -12.98
CA ALA A 116 -11.80 -7.23 -13.64
C ALA A 116 -11.70 -7.19 -15.19
N THR A 117 -11.43 -6.03 -15.77
CA THR A 117 -11.41 -5.85 -17.24
C THR A 117 -10.05 -6.13 -17.87
N PHE A 118 -8.94 -5.78 -17.21
CA PHE A 118 -7.61 -5.95 -17.79
C PHE A 118 -6.83 -7.08 -17.15
N LEU A 119 -6.80 -7.12 -15.82
CA LEU A 119 -5.94 -8.04 -15.11
C LEU A 119 -6.50 -9.46 -15.08
N LEU A 120 -7.80 -9.62 -14.82
CA LEU A 120 -8.42 -10.94 -14.75
C LEU A 120 -8.34 -11.71 -16.09
N PRO A 121 -8.72 -11.14 -17.26
CA PRO A 121 -8.56 -11.86 -18.54
C PRO A 121 -7.11 -12.17 -18.88
N PHE A 122 -6.17 -11.30 -18.50
CA PHE A 122 -4.74 -11.55 -18.65
C PHE A 122 -4.30 -12.77 -17.81
N ALA A 123 -4.71 -12.82 -16.54
CA ALA A 123 -4.41 -13.93 -15.65
C ALA A 123 -5.09 -15.24 -16.08
N MET A 124 -6.35 -15.18 -16.54
CA MET A 124 -7.09 -16.35 -17.06
C MET A 124 -6.36 -16.96 -18.26
N GLY A 125 -5.98 -16.13 -19.25
CA GLY A 125 -5.23 -16.63 -20.40
C GLY A 125 -3.90 -17.27 -20.00
N ALA A 126 -3.18 -16.68 -19.03
CA ALA A 126 -1.93 -17.26 -18.53
C ALA A 126 -2.16 -18.60 -17.81
N CYS A 127 -3.22 -18.69 -16.99
CA CYS A 127 -3.62 -19.88 -16.27
C CYS A 127 -4.00 -21.03 -17.20
N GLU A 128 -4.80 -20.75 -18.24
CA GLU A 128 -5.19 -21.73 -19.25
C GLU A 128 -3.97 -22.29 -20.00
N ALA A 129 -3.01 -21.43 -20.36
CA ALA A 129 -1.80 -21.84 -21.07
C ALA A 129 -0.88 -22.74 -20.24
N VAL A 130 -0.88 -22.60 -18.91
CA VAL A 130 -0.09 -23.46 -18.00
C VAL A 130 -0.88 -24.66 -17.47
N GLY A 131 -2.17 -24.77 -17.81
CA GLY A 131 -3.06 -25.84 -17.33
C GLY A 131 -3.42 -25.73 -15.84
N GLY A 132 -3.40 -24.51 -15.28
CA GLY A 132 -3.74 -24.23 -13.88
C GLY A 132 -5.25 -24.20 -13.62
N ASP A 133 -5.63 -24.08 -12.34
CA ASP A 133 -7.02 -23.96 -11.93
C ASP A 133 -7.46 -22.49 -12.03
N ILE A 134 -8.41 -22.18 -12.92
CA ILE A 134 -8.88 -20.82 -13.17
C ILE A 134 -9.43 -20.16 -11.88
N LEU A 135 -10.12 -20.92 -11.02
CA LEU A 135 -10.69 -20.39 -9.79
C LEU A 135 -9.61 -20.12 -8.74
N MET A 136 -8.65 -21.03 -8.57
CA MET A 136 -7.60 -20.83 -7.56
C MET A 136 -6.50 -19.87 -8.01
N ASP A 137 -6.14 -19.89 -9.29
CA ASP A 137 -4.98 -19.16 -9.81
C ASP A 137 -5.39 -17.85 -10.46
N ALA A 138 -6.26 -17.87 -11.47
CA ALA A 138 -6.66 -16.64 -12.17
C ALA A 138 -7.53 -15.72 -11.31
N PHE A 139 -8.60 -16.24 -10.69
CA PHE A 139 -9.41 -15.46 -9.73
C PHE A 139 -8.63 -15.15 -8.45
N GLY A 140 -7.65 -15.99 -8.09
CA GLY A 140 -6.76 -15.75 -6.97
C GLY A 140 -5.95 -14.47 -7.07
N VAL A 141 -5.67 -13.98 -8.29
CA VAL A 141 -5.05 -12.66 -8.50
C VAL A 141 -5.91 -11.54 -7.90
N VAL A 142 -7.23 -11.62 -8.04
CA VAL A 142 -8.16 -10.61 -7.51
C VAL A 142 -8.10 -10.57 -5.98
N ALA A 143 -8.05 -11.72 -5.33
CA ALA A 143 -7.93 -11.81 -3.88
C ALA A 143 -6.60 -11.22 -3.37
N MET A 144 -5.50 -11.47 -4.08
CA MET A 144 -4.19 -10.89 -3.77
C MET A 144 -4.20 -9.36 -3.91
N VAL A 145 -4.80 -8.84 -5.00
CA VAL A 145 -4.95 -7.40 -5.22
C VAL A 145 -5.82 -6.76 -4.13
N ALA A 146 -6.96 -7.38 -3.77
CA ALA A 146 -7.84 -6.88 -2.72
C ALA A 146 -7.17 -6.84 -1.34
N MET A 147 -6.31 -7.81 -1.02
CA MET A 147 -5.56 -7.86 0.24
C MET A 147 -4.45 -6.82 0.31
N THR A 148 -3.90 -6.40 -0.83
CA THR A 148 -2.68 -5.58 -0.88
C THR A 148 -2.84 -4.21 -0.19
N PRO A 149 -3.93 -3.44 -0.43
CA PRO A 149 -4.20 -2.19 0.28
C PRO A 149 -4.20 -2.32 1.81
N LEU A 150 -4.66 -3.47 2.34
CA LEU A 150 -4.70 -3.72 3.78
C LEU A 150 -3.29 -3.62 4.38
N ILE A 151 -2.28 -4.12 3.69
CA ILE A 151 -0.90 -4.10 4.19
C ILE A 151 -0.24 -2.75 3.86
N THR A 152 -0.37 -2.27 2.62
CA THR A 152 0.37 -1.10 2.14
C THR A 152 -0.05 0.19 2.84
N ILE A 153 -1.36 0.40 3.03
CA ILE A 153 -1.89 1.61 3.67
C ILE A 153 -1.57 1.60 5.16
N GLN A 154 -1.64 0.43 5.81
CA GLN A 154 -1.27 0.32 7.21
C GLN A 154 0.23 0.56 7.43
N ILE A 155 1.11 0.06 6.56
CA ILE A 155 2.55 0.39 6.59
C ILE A 155 2.74 1.90 6.42
N MET A 156 2.05 2.53 5.47
CA MET A 156 2.12 3.99 5.30
C MET A 156 1.68 4.73 6.57
N GLY A 157 0.57 4.31 7.19
CA GLY A 157 0.08 4.91 8.42
C GLY A 157 1.03 4.73 9.60
N PHE A 158 1.66 3.56 9.70
CA PHE A 158 2.70 3.30 10.69
C PHE A 158 3.90 4.23 10.53
N VAL A 159 4.40 4.38 9.29
CA VAL A 159 5.53 5.27 8.97
C VAL A 159 5.16 6.72 9.21
N SER A 160 3.95 7.14 8.81
CA SER A 160 3.46 8.51 9.00
C SER A 160 3.38 8.86 10.50
N LYS A 161 2.77 7.98 11.31
CA LYS A 161 2.70 8.13 12.77
C LYS A 161 4.10 8.30 13.39
N ARG A 162 5.07 7.48 12.99
CA ARG A 162 6.45 7.59 13.49
C ARG A 162 7.12 8.90 13.08
N ARG A 163 6.90 9.37 11.86
CA ARG A 163 7.45 10.65 11.38
C ARG A 163 6.88 11.84 12.15
N MET A 164 5.57 11.83 12.42
CA MET A 164 4.92 12.87 13.22
C MET A 164 5.46 12.90 14.66
N GLN A 165 5.55 11.73 15.31
CA GLN A 165 6.11 11.62 16.66
C GLN A 165 7.58 12.06 16.76
N ALA A 166 8.38 11.80 15.72
CA ALA A 166 9.77 12.25 15.67
C ALA A 166 9.86 13.78 15.51
N ALA A 167 9.02 14.37 14.64
CA ALA A 167 8.98 15.81 14.44
C ALA A 167 8.52 16.56 15.70
N GLU A 168 7.49 16.04 16.39
CA GLU A 168 6.99 16.59 17.65
C GLU A 168 8.09 16.60 18.74
N ARG A 169 8.85 15.50 18.90
CA ARG A 169 9.98 15.48 19.85
C ARG A 169 11.04 16.53 19.55
N VAL A 170 11.40 16.71 18.28
CA VAL A 170 12.42 17.70 17.90
C VAL A 170 11.94 19.11 18.21
N LEU A 171 10.66 19.41 17.94
CA LEU A 171 10.07 20.72 18.24
C LEU A 171 10.02 20.98 19.74
N LEU A 172 9.67 19.99 20.56
CA LEU A 172 9.66 20.12 22.02
C LEU A 172 11.08 20.39 22.57
N ILE A 173 12.11 19.69 22.05
CA ILE A 173 13.50 19.95 22.44
C ILE A 173 13.92 21.39 22.12
N ASP A 174 13.51 21.94 20.98
CA ASP A 174 13.84 23.31 20.58
C ASP A 174 13.12 24.35 21.46
N VAL A 175 11.86 24.09 21.83
CA VAL A 175 11.10 24.92 22.77
C VAL A 175 11.73 24.90 24.16
N ASP A 176 12.12 23.72 24.67
CA ASP A 176 12.79 23.59 25.96
C ASP A 176 14.15 24.30 25.95
N ALA A 177 14.94 24.16 24.87
CA ALA A 177 16.21 24.85 24.71
C ALA A 177 16.06 26.38 24.63
N LEU A 178 14.98 26.87 24.03
CA LEU A 178 14.64 28.29 24.04
C LEU A 178 14.21 28.76 25.43
N ALA A 179 13.36 28.00 26.12
CA ALA A 179 12.88 28.31 27.47
C ALA A 179 14.05 28.41 28.46
N ASP A 180 14.98 27.46 28.44
CA ASP A 180 16.21 27.52 29.26
C ASP A 180 17.03 28.77 28.96
N ARG A 181 17.05 29.23 27.70
CA ARG A 181 17.77 30.45 27.30
C ARG A 181 17.09 31.74 27.76
N PHE A 182 15.76 31.77 27.83
CA PHE A 182 15.00 32.91 28.35
C PHE A 182 15.10 33.01 29.88
N VAL A 183 14.99 31.88 30.59
CA VAL A 183 15.15 31.84 32.05
C VAL A 183 16.53 32.36 32.48
N TYR A 184 17.59 32.02 31.73
CA TYR A 184 18.93 32.51 32.04
C TYR A 184 19.09 34.03 31.80
N TYR A 185 18.37 34.60 30.83
CA TYR A 185 18.46 36.03 30.51
C TYR A 185 17.78 36.92 31.57
N ASP A 186 16.67 36.43 32.17
CA ASP A 186 15.97 37.16 33.24
C ASP A 186 16.76 37.15 34.57
N GLU A 187 17.53 36.08 34.87
CA GLU A 187 18.35 36.02 36.09
C GLU A 187 19.55 37.00 36.06
N ASP A 188 20.12 37.29 34.88
CA ASP A 188 21.26 38.20 34.74
C ASP A 188 20.86 39.69 34.84
N GLU A 189 19.61 40.07 34.50
CA GLU A 189 19.11 41.45 34.67
C GLU A 189 18.76 41.81 36.13
N GLU A 190 18.30 40.85 36.94
CA GLU A 190 18.03 41.09 38.37
C GLU A 190 19.31 41.18 39.23
N GLY A 191 20.45 40.68 38.74
CA GLY A 191 21.74 40.68 39.45
C GLY A 191 22.58 41.97 39.34
N SER A 192 22.25 42.90 38.42
CA SER A 192 23.05 44.12 38.17
C SER A 192 22.50 45.39 38.84
N GLY A 193 21.48 45.25 39.70
CA GLY A 193 20.81 46.38 40.38
C GLY A 193 21.29 46.72 41.80
N ALA A 194 22.41 46.16 42.27
CA ALA A 194 22.98 46.43 43.60
C ALA A 194 24.21 47.33 43.55
#